data_AF-A0AAU0Y4J9-F1
#
_entry.id   AF-A0AAU0Y4J9-F1
#
_cell.length_a   1.000
_cell.length_b   1.000
_cell.length_c   1.000
_cell.angle_alpha   90.00
_cell.angle_beta   90.00
_cell.angle_gamma   90.00
#
_symmetry.space_group_name_H-M   'P 1'
#
loop_
_entity.id
_entity.type
_entity.pdbx_description
1 polymer ?
#
loop_
_entity_poly.entity_id
_entity_poly.type
_entity_poly.pdbx_seq_one_letter_code
_entity_poly.pdbx_strand_id
1 'polypeptide(L)'
;MSQSISQGGHEEADPAAVSRCRLCHRIRTQVADFRQYLRDRAKDPADEELLAAKFVGRWPSGAPLALTLDKDDPELGADPERNNAFMYGDDPEGLKCLVGAHARRMNPRDAVVIDEVRLHRMIVRGTAYGPPLPKGVLEDDGADRGIMLAFVGAHLDRQFEYAQRQWVNDGKFIGPPAEKDPLIGVNDDGGFTVPRQPIRRRFKGLPPFVVNWGGEYCFMPGLSALRWIADLDT
;
A
#
# COMPACT_ATOMS: atom_id res chain seq x y z
N MET A 1 -1.84 20.05 63.37
CA MET A 1 -2.23 19.61 62.00
C MET A 1 -0.98 19.63 61.14
N SER A 2 -0.37 18.47 60.91
CA SER A 2 0.74 18.32 59.96
C SER A 2 0.50 16.98 59.29
N GLN A 3 0.05 17.02 58.03
CA GLN A 3 -0.12 15.84 57.20
C GLN A 3 1.14 15.67 56.35
N SER A 4 1.75 14.51 56.50
CA SER A 4 2.89 14.01 55.73
C SER A 4 2.45 13.66 54.31
N ILE A 5 3.20 14.17 53.33
CA ILE A 5 3.08 13.85 51.90
C ILE A 5 3.61 12.43 51.69
N SER A 6 2.77 11.51 51.18
CA SER A 6 3.22 10.17 50.77
C SER A 6 4.00 10.28 49.46
N GLN A 7 5.21 9.71 49.47
CA GLN A 7 6.05 9.58 48.29
C GLN A 7 5.35 8.68 47.25
N GLY A 8 5.19 9.19 46.03
CA GLY A 8 4.75 8.41 44.88
C GLY A 8 5.84 7.41 44.51
N GLY A 9 5.45 6.13 44.43
CA GLY A 9 6.30 5.08 43.87
C GLY A 9 6.59 5.39 42.40
N HIS A 10 7.87 5.39 42.04
CA HIS A 10 8.29 5.31 40.65
C HIS A 10 7.94 3.91 40.15
N GLU A 11 6.89 3.81 39.32
CA GLU A 11 6.62 2.63 38.52
C GLU A 11 7.75 2.50 37.50
N GLU A 12 8.60 1.50 37.71
CA GLU A 12 9.71 1.16 36.83
C GLU A 12 9.11 0.74 35.47
N ALA A 13 9.40 1.50 34.42
CA ALA A 13 8.87 1.24 33.09
C ALA A 13 9.31 -0.16 32.62
N ASP A 14 8.33 -1.01 32.28
CA ASP A 14 8.55 -2.34 31.74
C ASP A 14 9.51 -2.29 30.54
N PRO A 15 10.67 -3.00 30.58
CA PRO A 15 11.62 -3.05 29.46
C PRO A 15 11.03 -3.63 28.16
N ALA A 16 9.82 -4.21 28.18
CA ALA A 16 9.06 -4.62 26.99
C ALA A 16 8.35 -3.47 26.25
N ALA A 17 8.37 -2.23 26.78
CA ALA A 17 7.51 -1.13 26.34
C ALA A 17 7.73 -0.57 24.91
N VAL A 18 8.74 -1.03 24.16
CA VAL A 18 8.88 -0.68 22.73
C VAL A 18 9.05 -1.93 21.90
N SER A 19 8.03 -2.77 21.93
CA SER A 19 7.96 -3.93 21.06
C SER A 19 7.09 -3.64 19.84
N ARG A 20 7.53 -4.06 18.65
CA ARG A 20 6.79 -3.86 17.41
C ARG A 20 6.51 -5.21 16.76
N CYS A 21 5.33 -5.35 16.18
CA CYS A 21 5.04 -6.47 15.32
C CYS A 21 5.67 -6.22 13.94
N ARG A 22 6.25 -7.27 13.38
CA ARG A 22 6.82 -7.26 12.03
C ARG A 22 6.17 -8.37 11.22
N LEU A 23 5.61 -8.03 10.07
CA LEU A 23 5.18 -9.03 9.09
C LEU A 23 6.20 -9.07 7.96
N CYS A 24 6.59 -10.26 7.50
CA CYS A 24 7.46 -10.43 6.32
C CYS A 24 6.75 -11.29 5.27
N HIS A 25 6.49 -10.74 4.09
CA HIS A 25 5.84 -11.43 2.98
C HIS A 25 6.77 -11.54 1.77
N ARG A 26 6.76 -12.71 1.14
CA ARG A 26 7.28 -12.91 -0.20
C ARG A 26 6.12 -12.82 -1.19
N ILE A 27 6.15 -11.79 -2.02
CA ILE A 27 5.12 -11.53 -3.02
C ILE A 27 5.75 -11.75 -4.39
N ARG A 28 5.21 -12.64 -5.21
CA ARG A 28 5.57 -12.80 -6.63
C ARG A 28 4.80 -11.79 -7.47
N THR A 29 5.45 -11.15 -8.43
CA THR A 29 4.81 -10.18 -9.34
C THR A 29 4.70 -10.73 -10.75
N GLN A 30 3.49 -10.67 -11.33
CA GLN A 30 3.17 -11.10 -12.68
C GLN A 30 3.30 -9.89 -13.63
N VAL A 31 4.54 -9.47 -13.88
CA VAL A 31 4.84 -8.23 -14.62
C VAL A 31 4.38 -8.30 -16.08
N ALA A 32 4.51 -9.48 -16.71
CA ALA A 32 4.02 -9.73 -18.07
C ALA A 32 2.51 -9.52 -18.16
N ASP A 33 1.73 -10.19 -17.30
CA ASP A 33 0.27 -10.06 -17.23
C ASP A 33 -0.18 -8.62 -17.01
N PHE A 34 0.51 -7.88 -16.13
CA PHE A 34 0.22 -6.47 -15.90
C PHE A 34 0.41 -5.63 -17.16
N ARG A 35 1.53 -5.81 -17.87
CA ARG A 35 1.81 -5.07 -19.11
C ARG A 35 0.85 -5.47 -20.23
N GLN A 36 0.58 -6.75 -20.41
CA GLN A 36 -0.40 -7.24 -21.39
C GLN A 36 -1.79 -6.67 -21.12
N TYR A 37 -2.25 -6.76 -19.88
CA TYR A 37 -3.55 -6.24 -19.48
C TYR A 37 -3.70 -4.75 -19.81
N LEU A 38 -2.69 -3.94 -19.49
CA LEU A 38 -2.68 -2.51 -19.82
C LEU A 38 -2.65 -2.28 -21.33
N ARG A 39 -1.75 -2.96 -22.06
CA ARG A 39 -1.59 -2.85 -23.52
C ARG A 39 -2.88 -3.14 -24.27
N ASP A 40 -3.57 -4.21 -23.89
CA ASP A 40 -4.82 -4.66 -24.54
C ASP A 40 -5.97 -3.67 -24.34
N ARG A 41 -5.92 -2.88 -23.25
CA ARG A 41 -7.00 -2.00 -22.84
C ARG A 41 -6.71 -0.55 -23.13
N ALA A 42 -5.46 -0.17 -23.36
CA ALA A 42 -5.04 1.17 -23.69
C ALA A 42 -5.35 1.53 -25.15
N LYS A 43 -5.56 2.82 -25.42
CA LYS A 43 -5.76 3.34 -26.78
C LYS A 43 -4.45 3.54 -27.53
N ASP A 44 -3.43 3.96 -26.80
CA ASP A 44 -2.11 4.33 -27.29
C ASP A 44 -1.10 4.22 -26.12
N PRO A 45 0.21 4.35 -26.38
CA PRO A 45 1.22 4.23 -25.32
C PRO A 45 1.09 5.25 -24.18
N ALA A 46 0.52 6.43 -24.43
CA ALA A 46 0.32 7.44 -23.37
C ALA A 46 -0.88 7.07 -22.48
N ASP A 47 -1.96 6.56 -23.06
CA ASP A 47 -3.11 6.03 -22.31
C ASP A 47 -2.72 4.79 -21.48
N GLU A 48 -1.78 3.97 -21.96
CA GLU A 48 -1.23 2.82 -21.22
C GLU A 48 -0.48 3.26 -19.96
N GLU A 49 0.42 4.23 -20.10
CA GLU A 49 1.17 4.78 -18.97
C GLU A 49 0.25 5.49 -17.96
N LEU A 50 -0.71 6.28 -18.45
CA LEU A 50 -1.71 6.92 -17.61
C LEU A 50 -2.60 5.88 -16.90
N LEU A 51 -2.99 4.80 -17.57
CA LEU A 51 -3.78 3.73 -16.95
C LEU A 51 -2.99 3.02 -15.85
N ALA A 52 -1.71 2.73 -16.08
CA ALA A 52 -0.81 2.20 -15.04
C ALA A 52 -0.73 3.16 -13.85
N ALA A 53 -0.55 4.46 -14.13
CA ALA A 53 -0.51 5.49 -13.10
C ALA A 53 -1.83 5.55 -12.30
N LYS A 54 -2.98 5.37 -12.95
CA LYS A 54 -4.30 5.32 -12.30
C LYS A 54 -4.50 4.09 -11.42
N PHE A 55 -3.88 2.95 -11.75
CA PHE A 55 -3.90 1.76 -10.89
C PHE A 55 -3.11 2.01 -9.60
N VAL A 56 -1.93 2.61 -9.72
CA VAL A 56 -1.02 2.87 -8.60
C VAL A 56 -1.45 4.08 -7.77
N GLY A 57 -1.95 5.14 -8.41
CA GLY A 57 -2.13 6.49 -7.85
C GLY A 57 -0.92 7.41 -8.06
N ARG A 58 0.12 6.93 -8.75
CA ARG A 58 1.38 7.64 -9.05
C ARG A 58 1.91 7.21 -10.41
N TRP A 59 2.59 8.12 -11.10
CA TRP A 59 3.34 7.82 -12.31
C TRP A 59 4.58 6.95 -12.02
N PRO A 60 5.17 6.29 -13.04
CA PRO A 60 6.39 5.51 -12.88
C PRO A 60 7.56 6.27 -12.25
N SER A 61 7.65 7.60 -12.45
CA SER A 61 8.64 8.46 -11.80
C SER A 61 8.46 8.60 -10.28
N GLY A 62 7.26 8.31 -9.76
CA GLY A 62 6.84 8.59 -8.39
C GLY A 62 5.93 9.82 -8.25
N ALA A 63 5.78 10.64 -9.29
CA ALA A 63 4.90 11.81 -9.27
C ALA A 63 3.44 11.43 -8.95
N PRO A 64 2.77 12.06 -7.97
CA PRO A 64 1.42 11.69 -7.59
C PRO A 64 0.38 12.23 -8.57
N LEU A 65 -0.60 11.38 -8.94
CA LEU A 65 -1.73 11.80 -9.80
C LEU A 65 -2.57 12.92 -9.19
N ALA A 66 -2.54 13.07 -7.86
CA ALA A 66 -3.21 14.17 -7.17
C ALA A 66 -2.64 15.56 -7.54
N LEU A 67 -1.37 15.62 -7.94
CA LEU A 67 -0.69 16.87 -8.31
C LEU A 67 -0.46 17.01 -9.83
N THR A 68 -0.26 15.91 -10.55
CA THR A 68 -0.09 15.92 -12.00
C THR A 68 -0.90 14.80 -12.66
N LEU A 69 -2.03 15.17 -13.27
CA LEU A 69 -3.02 14.21 -13.77
C LEU A 69 -2.71 13.68 -15.18
N ASP A 70 -2.33 14.58 -16.09
CA ASP A 70 -2.33 14.27 -17.52
C ASP A 70 -0.98 13.81 -18.05
N LYS A 71 0.11 14.08 -17.30
CA LYS A 71 1.47 13.74 -17.71
C LYS A 71 2.35 13.45 -16.51
N ASP A 72 3.31 12.54 -16.70
CA ASP A 72 4.38 12.34 -15.75
C ASP A 72 5.25 13.61 -15.58
N ASP A 73 5.71 13.83 -14.35
CA ASP A 73 6.62 14.90 -13.96
C ASP A 73 7.77 14.29 -13.13
N PRO A 74 8.86 13.86 -13.77
CA PRO A 74 9.98 13.24 -13.06
C PRO A 74 10.68 14.15 -12.06
N GLU A 75 10.66 15.47 -12.26
CA GLU A 75 11.23 16.44 -11.30
C GLU A 75 10.39 16.47 -10.03
N LEU A 76 9.06 16.52 -10.17
CA LEU A 76 8.16 16.38 -9.03
C LEU A 76 8.31 15.01 -8.36
N GLY A 77 8.43 13.91 -9.11
CA GLY A 77 8.59 12.57 -8.56
C GLY A 77 9.85 12.41 -7.71
N ALA A 78 10.96 13.03 -8.15
CA ALA A 78 12.25 12.97 -7.48
C ALA A 78 12.36 13.89 -6.24
N ASP A 79 11.47 14.87 -6.08
CA ASP A 79 11.50 15.85 -4.98
C ASP A 79 10.78 15.32 -3.71
N PRO A 80 11.50 14.97 -2.64
CA PRO A 80 10.89 14.38 -1.43
C PRO A 80 9.99 15.34 -0.65
N GLU A 81 10.20 16.66 -0.79
CA GLU A 81 9.41 17.67 -0.10
C GLU A 81 8.06 17.89 -0.81
N ARG A 82 8.02 17.67 -2.13
CA ARG A 82 6.83 17.93 -2.96
C ARG A 82 6.05 16.68 -3.35
N ASN A 83 6.72 15.55 -3.58
CA ASN A 83 6.10 14.33 -4.12
C ASN A 83 5.07 13.66 -3.18
N ASN A 84 4.98 14.13 -1.94
CA ASN A 84 4.03 13.65 -0.94
C ASN A 84 3.20 14.76 -0.29
N ALA A 85 3.43 16.02 -0.66
CA ALA A 85 2.75 17.21 -0.14
C ALA A 85 1.38 17.43 -0.81
N PHE A 86 0.49 16.46 -0.64
CA PHE A 86 -0.87 16.51 -1.14
C PHE A 86 -1.85 15.82 -0.19
N MET A 87 -3.11 16.12 -0.40
CA MET A 87 -4.25 15.55 0.30
C MET A 87 -5.27 15.07 -0.75
N TYR A 88 -6.35 14.43 -0.32
CA TYR A 88 -7.42 13.93 -1.20
C TYR A 88 -8.78 14.60 -0.94
N GLY A 89 -8.90 15.46 0.08
CA GLY A 89 -10.14 16.14 0.44
C GLY A 89 -10.70 17.07 -0.65
N ASP A 90 -9.86 17.56 -1.56
CA ASP A 90 -10.26 18.38 -2.71
C ASP A 90 -10.62 17.55 -3.96
N ASP A 91 -10.53 16.21 -3.88
CA ASP A 91 -10.86 15.27 -4.96
C ASP A 91 -11.80 14.16 -4.46
N PRO A 92 -13.01 14.50 -3.94
CA PRO A 92 -13.94 13.51 -3.39
C PRO A 92 -14.46 12.51 -4.43
N GLU A 93 -14.59 12.93 -5.70
CA GLU A 93 -15.04 12.09 -6.81
C GLU A 93 -13.93 11.22 -7.42
N GLY A 94 -12.66 11.44 -7.03
CA GLY A 94 -11.51 10.71 -7.56
C GLY A 94 -11.22 10.99 -9.03
N LEU A 95 -11.50 12.21 -9.50
CA LEU A 95 -11.26 12.64 -10.88
C LEU A 95 -9.76 12.88 -11.14
N LYS A 96 -9.00 13.30 -10.13
CA LYS A 96 -7.53 13.41 -10.20
C LYS A 96 -6.89 12.05 -9.89
N CYS A 97 -6.95 11.64 -8.61
CA CYS A 97 -6.41 10.38 -8.14
C CYS A 97 -7.57 9.48 -7.73
N LEU A 98 -7.75 8.36 -8.43
CA LEU A 98 -8.93 7.52 -8.27
C LEU A 98 -9.07 7.02 -6.82
N VAL A 99 -10.30 7.02 -6.31
CA VAL A 99 -10.62 6.41 -5.00
C VAL A 99 -10.21 4.93 -4.93
N GLY A 100 -10.24 4.25 -6.07
CA GLY A 100 -9.81 2.86 -6.20
C GLY A 100 -8.31 2.65 -6.38
N ALA A 101 -7.51 3.71 -6.57
CA ALA A 101 -6.08 3.59 -6.78
C ALA A 101 -5.37 3.03 -5.55
N HIS A 102 -4.34 2.22 -5.77
CA HIS A 102 -3.63 1.52 -4.71
C HIS A 102 -3.13 2.45 -3.60
N ALA A 103 -2.40 3.51 -3.96
CA ALA A 103 -1.86 4.45 -2.98
C ALA A 103 -2.95 5.19 -2.18
N ARG A 104 -4.10 5.48 -2.80
CA ARG A 104 -5.23 6.15 -2.14
C ARG A 104 -5.98 5.19 -1.21
N ARG A 105 -6.13 3.92 -1.59
CA ARG A 105 -6.68 2.89 -0.70
C ARG A 105 -5.81 2.62 0.51
N MET A 106 -4.50 2.51 0.31
CA MET A 106 -3.55 2.20 1.39
C MET A 106 -3.28 3.37 2.34
N ASN A 107 -3.59 4.60 1.92
CA ASN A 107 -3.61 5.77 2.78
C ASN A 107 -4.59 6.81 2.23
N PRO A 108 -5.86 6.78 2.66
CA PRO A 108 -6.89 7.73 2.23
C PRO A 108 -6.65 9.18 2.66
N ARG A 109 -5.64 9.46 3.48
CA ARG A 109 -5.32 10.79 4.01
C ARG A 109 -6.53 11.44 4.69
N ASP A 110 -7.02 12.54 4.14
CA ASP A 110 -8.18 13.33 4.56
C ASP A 110 -9.41 13.09 3.67
N ALA A 111 -9.39 12.09 2.79
CA ALA A 111 -10.58 11.69 2.06
C ALA A 111 -11.69 11.28 3.03
N VAL A 112 -12.94 11.57 2.66
CA VAL A 112 -14.11 11.14 3.43
C VAL A 112 -14.25 9.63 3.30
N VAL A 113 -13.99 8.90 4.39
CA VAL A 113 -14.10 7.44 4.49
C VAL A 113 -14.93 7.04 5.71
N ILE A 114 -15.48 5.83 5.68
CA ILE A 114 -16.21 5.25 6.81
C ILE A 114 -15.21 4.58 7.78
N ASP A 115 -14.21 5.33 8.26
CA ASP A 115 -13.11 4.79 9.08
C ASP A 115 -12.22 5.86 9.76
N GLU A 116 -11.39 5.47 10.72
CA GLU A 116 -10.34 6.33 11.31
C GLU A 116 -8.95 5.97 10.74
N VAL A 117 -8.57 6.67 9.67
CA VAL A 117 -7.35 6.43 8.88
C VAL A 117 -6.07 6.35 9.73
N ARG A 118 -5.96 7.12 10.82
CA ARG A 118 -4.72 7.18 11.61
C ARG A 118 -4.40 5.86 12.33
N LEU A 119 -5.40 5.03 12.63
CA LEU A 119 -5.21 3.76 13.34
C LEU A 119 -4.49 2.71 12.48
N HIS A 120 -4.57 2.84 11.16
CA HIS A 120 -4.09 1.84 10.21
C HIS A 120 -2.71 2.13 9.63
N ARG A 121 -2.04 3.20 10.10
CA ARG A 121 -0.70 3.58 9.61
C ARG A 121 0.34 2.54 10.01
N MET A 122 1.20 2.18 9.07
CA MET A 122 2.28 1.22 9.24
C MET A 122 3.52 1.67 8.47
N ILE A 123 4.69 1.23 8.93
CA ILE A 123 5.94 1.43 8.19
C ILE A 123 6.09 0.26 7.23
N VAL A 124 6.30 0.57 5.95
CA VAL A 124 6.51 -0.44 4.90
C VAL A 124 7.96 -0.38 4.45
N ARG A 125 8.63 -1.53 4.46
CA ARG A 125 10.01 -1.72 3.97
C ARG A 125 10.01 -2.86 2.96
N GLY A 126 10.04 -2.51 1.68
CA GLY A 126 10.08 -3.48 0.59
C GLY A 126 11.42 -3.45 -0.14
N THR A 127 11.84 -4.59 -0.67
CA THR A 127 12.91 -4.68 -1.67
C THR A 127 12.47 -5.62 -2.79
N ALA A 128 12.83 -5.31 -4.03
CA ALA A 128 12.59 -6.22 -5.14
C ALA A 128 13.54 -7.43 -5.05
N TYR A 129 13.09 -8.58 -5.55
CA TYR A 129 13.93 -9.76 -5.77
C TYR A 129 13.71 -10.29 -7.19
N GLY A 130 14.70 -11.04 -7.68
CA GLY A 130 14.69 -11.61 -9.02
C GLY A 130 15.05 -10.60 -10.11
N PRO A 131 15.35 -11.09 -11.33
CA PRO A 131 15.67 -10.22 -12.45
C PRO A 131 14.43 -9.44 -12.91
N PRO A 132 14.56 -8.14 -13.22
CA PRO A 132 13.46 -7.36 -13.76
C PRO A 132 13.12 -7.85 -15.17
N LEU A 133 11.84 -7.87 -15.52
CA LEU A 133 11.42 -8.09 -16.91
C LEU A 133 11.83 -6.87 -17.75
N PRO A 134 12.64 -7.02 -18.82
CA PRO A 134 13.13 -5.90 -19.62
C PRO A 134 12.00 -5.01 -20.13
N LYS A 135 12.22 -3.70 -20.26
CA LYS A 135 11.19 -2.75 -20.69
C LYS A 135 10.64 -3.15 -22.07
N GLY A 136 9.31 -3.06 -22.24
CA GLY A 136 8.62 -3.38 -23.49
C GLY A 136 8.37 -4.88 -23.74
N VAL A 137 8.99 -5.78 -22.97
CA VAL A 137 8.68 -7.22 -23.05
C VAL A 137 7.30 -7.47 -22.45
N LEU A 138 6.45 -8.14 -23.22
CA LEU A 138 5.08 -8.51 -22.84
C LEU A 138 4.95 -9.98 -22.43
N GLU A 139 5.85 -10.85 -22.87
CA GLU A 139 5.81 -12.28 -22.54
C GLU A 139 6.47 -12.56 -21.18
N ASP A 140 5.95 -13.55 -20.45
CA ASP A 140 6.62 -14.03 -19.24
C ASP A 140 7.83 -14.87 -19.63
N ASP A 141 9.00 -14.50 -19.12
CA ASP A 141 10.25 -15.24 -19.29
C ASP A 141 10.40 -16.38 -18.26
N GLY A 142 9.40 -16.57 -17.40
CA GLY A 142 9.35 -17.61 -16.37
C GLY A 142 10.25 -17.37 -15.17
N ALA A 143 10.98 -16.24 -15.12
CA ALA A 143 11.86 -15.96 -14.00
C ALA A 143 11.08 -15.56 -12.73
N ASP A 144 11.54 -16.07 -11.60
CA ASP A 144 10.95 -15.80 -10.30
C ASP A 144 11.33 -14.38 -9.84
N ARG A 145 10.32 -13.51 -9.68
CA ARG A 145 10.48 -12.09 -9.37
C ARG A 145 9.37 -11.56 -8.49
N GLY A 146 9.68 -10.53 -7.73
CA GLY A 146 8.67 -9.79 -7.01
C GLY A 146 9.24 -8.92 -5.90
N ILE A 147 8.51 -8.84 -4.78
CA ILE A 147 8.83 -7.96 -3.66
C ILE A 147 8.92 -8.80 -2.38
N MET A 148 10.02 -8.64 -1.66
CA MET A 148 10.11 -9.02 -0.26
C MET A 148 9.68 -7.84 0.58
N LEU A 149 8.57 -7.96 1.28
CA LEU A 149 7.90 -6.85 1.94
C LEU A 149 7.87 -7.08 3.45
N ALA A 150 8.37 -6.11 4.20
CA ALA A 150 8.26 -6.06 5.65
C ALA A 150 7.34 -4.92 6.07
N PHE A 151 6.31 -5.23 6.86
CA PHE A 151 5.49 -4.22 7.53
C PHE A 151 5.87 -4.17 9.00
N VAL A 152 5.98 -2.96 9.54
CA VAL A 152 6.26 -2.74 10.96
C VAL A 152 5.14 -1.89 11.55
N GLY A 153 4.52 -2.44 12.59
CA GLY A 153 3.34 -1.88 13.24
C GLY A 153 3.32 -2.18 14.73
N ALA A 154 2.31 -1.66 15.41
CA ALA A 154 2.07 -1.93 16.83
C ALA A 154 0.92 -2.94 17.04
N HIS A 155 0.01 -3.08 16.07
CA HIS A 155 -1.15 -3.95 16.19
C HIS A 155 -1.55 -4.49 14.80
N LEU A 156 -1.13 -5.71 14.48
CA LEU A 156 -1.30 -6.30 13.14
C LEU A 156 -2.76 -6.33 12.69
N ASP A 157 -3.67 -6.77 13.57
CA ASP A 157 -5.10 -6.84 13.26
C ASP A 157 -5.70 -5.50 12.85
N ARG A 158 -5.28 -4.42 13.50
CA ARG A 158 -5.77 -3.07 13.26
C ARG A 158 -5.01 -2.37 12.14
N GLN A 159 -3.90 -2.92 11.64
CA GLN A 159 -3.06 -2.26 10.66
C GLN A 159 -3.03 -3.09 9.38
N PHE A 160 -2.11 -4.05 9.30
CA PHE A 160 -1.93 -4.84 8.09
C PHE A 160 -3.19 -5.64 7.71
N GLU A 161 -3.75 -6.42 8.65
CA GLU A 161 -4.90 -7.28 8.37
C GLU A 161 -6.15 -6.45 8.05
N TYR A 162 -6.31 -5.33 8.75
CA TYR A 162 -7.39 -4.41 8.45
C TYR A 162 -7.28 -3.82 7.05
N ALA A 163 -6.10 -3.29 6.68
CA ALA A 163 -5.88 -2.74 5.35
C ALA A 163 -6.09 -3.81 4.26
N GLN A 164 -5.56 -5.02 4.45
CA GLN A 164 -5.75 -6.11 3.49
C GLN A 164 -7.22 -6.51 3.35
N ARG A 165 -7.96 -6.63 4.46
CA ARG A 165 -9.34 -7.11 4.43
C ARG A 165 -10.32 -6.02 3.99
N GLN A 166 -10.23 -4.84 4.58
CA GLN A 166 -11.22 -3.76 4.43
C GLN A 166 -10.86 -2.77 3.33
N TRP A 167 -9.58 -2.43 3.15
CA TRP A 167 -9.18 -1.41 2.18
C TRP A 167 -8.80 -2.00 0.81
N VAL A 168 -8.16 -3.17 0.82
CA VAL A 168 -7.68 -3.84 -0.39
C VAL A 168 -8.75 -4.76 -0.97
N ASN A 169 -9.33 -5.64 -0.16
CA ASN A 169 -10.26 -6.67 -0.63
C ASN A 169 -11.74 -6.34 -0.46
N ASP A 170 -12.07 -5.33 0.35
CA ASP A 170 -13.38 -4.68 0.36
C ASP A 170 -13.25 -3.28 -0.27
N GLY A 171 -14.35 -2.74 -0.78
CA GLY A 171 -14.42 -1.44 -1.45
C GLY A 171 -15.32 -0.44 -0.75
N LYS A 172 -16.11 -0.88 0.25
CA LYS A 172 -17.18 -0.11 0.87
C LYS A 172 -16.72 1.15 1.62
N PHE A 173 -15.45 1.23 2.02
CA PHE A 173 -14.95 2.31 2.86
C PHE A 173 -14.74 3.64 2.13
N ILE A 174 -14.48 3.63 0.81
CA ILE A 174 -14.08 4.82 0.03
C ILE A 174 -14.68 4.90 -1.38
N GLY A 175 -15.40 3.87 -1.86
CA GLY A 175 -15.80 3.81 -3.27
C GLY A 175 -16.93 2.84 -3.61
N PRO A 176 -17.08 2.47 -4.89
CA PRO A 176 -18.14 1.60 -5.35
C PRO A 176 -18.13 0.25 -4.62
N PRO A 177 -19.29 -0.24 -4.15
CA PRO A 177 -19.38 -1.56 -3.56
C PRO A 177 -18.84 -2.63 -4.53
N ALA A 178 -18.02 -3.55 -4.02
CA ALA A 178 -17.43 -4.71 -4.71
C ALA A 178 -16.19 -4.50 -5.59
N GLU A 179 -15.66 -3.28 -5.77
CA GLU A 179 -14.33 -3.12 -6.41
C GLU A 179 -13.20 -3.33 -5.39
N LYS A 180 -12.15 -4.05 -5.80
CA LYS A 180 -10.95 -4.33 -5.02
C LYS A 180 -9.80 -3.43 -5.48
N ASP A 181 -8.71 -3.44 -4.72
CA ASP A 181 -7.45 -2.83 -5.16
C ASP A 181 -6.99 -3.50 -6.47
N PRO A 182 -6.65 -2.71 -7.50
CA PRO A 182 -6.34 -3.26 -8.81
C PRO A 182 -4.97 -3.93 -8.89
N LEU A 183 -4.07 -3.72 -7.93
CA LEU A 183 -2.71 -4.29 -7.91
C LEU A 183 -2.62 -5.49 -6.98
N ILE A 184 -3.05 -5.31 -5.72
CA ILE A 184 -2.82 -6.28 -4.64
C ILE A 184 -4.10 -6.92 -4.09
N GLY A 185 -5.26 -6.51 -4.61
CA GLY A 185 -6.52 -7.19 -4.33
C GLY A 185 -6.50 -8.61 -4.86
N VAL A 186 -7.19 -9.51 -4.16
CA VAL A 186 -7.44 -10.87 -4.62
C VAL A 186 -8.47 -10.81 -5.75
N ASN A 187 -8.03 -10.40 -6.93
CA ASN A 187 -8.84 -10.26 -8.13
C ASN A 187 -8.94 -11.62 -8.84
N ASP A 188 -10.17 -12.05 -9.07
CA ASP A 188 -10.53 -13.20 -9.89
C ASP A 188 -11.70 -12.73 -10.77
N ASP A 189 -11.37 -12.28 -11.99
CA ASP A 189 -12.25 -11.47 -12.85
C ASP A 189 -12.70 -10.14 -12.21
N GLY A 190 -11.75 -9.42 -11.61
CA GLY A 190 -11.99 -8.15 -10.93
C GLY A 190 -12.41 -7.02 -11.88
N GLY A 191 -13.00 -5.96 -11.30
CA GLY A 191 -13.37 -4.74 -12.02
C GLY A 191 -12.63 -3.51 -11.49
N PHE A 192 -12.33 -2.57 -12.38
CA PHE A 192 -11.74 -1.28 -12.03
C PHE A 192 -12.42 -0.16 -12.82
N THR A 193 -12.97 0.84 -12.12
CA THR A 193 -13.66 1.95 -12.76
C THR A 193 -12.84 3.23 -12.71
N VAL A 194 -12.56 3.81 -13.88
CA VAL A 194 -12.02 5.17 -14.00
C VAL A 194 -13.20 6.14 -14.14
N PRO A 195 -13.40 7.03 -13.15
CA PRO A 195 -14.41 8.07 -13.27
C PRO A 195 -14.01 9.03 -14.38
N ARG A 196 -14.96 9.36 -15.25
CA ARG A 196 -14.80 10.30 -16.34
C ARG A 196 -16.16 10.88 -16.68
N GLN A 197 -16.18 12.17 -17.00
CA GLN A 197 -17.36 12.83 -17.54
C GLN A 197 -17.23 12.93 -19.07
N PRO A 198 -18.32 12.71 -19.85
CA PRO A 198 -19.66 12.32 -19.39
C PRO A 198 -19.79 10.82 -19.08
N ILE A 199 -18.91 9.97 -19.61
CA ILE A 199 -19.02 8.50 -19.49
C ILE A 199 -17.77 7.93 -18.81
N ARG A 200 -18.00 7.21 -17.69
CA ARG A 200 -16.97 6.43 -16.99
C ARG A 200 -16.40 5.32 -17.87
N ARG A 201 -15.12 5.00 -17.68
CA ARG A 201 -14.47 3.85 -18.33
C ARG A 201 -14.33 2.73 -17.31
N ARG A 202 -14.96 1.59 -17.56
CA ARG A 202 -14.89 0.42 -16.67
C ARG A 202 -14.08 -0.69 -17.33
N PHE A 203 -13.09 -1.19 -16.60
CA PHE A 203 -12.29 -2.34 -16.98
C PHE A 203 -12.78 -3.57 -16.22
N LYS A 204 -12.69 -4.73 -16.85
CA LYS A 204 -13.11 -6.04 -16.34
C LYS A 204 -12.04 -7.08 -16.65
N GLY A 205 -12.13 -8.24 -16.02
CA GLY A 205 -11.15 -9.31 -16.21
C GLY A 205 -9.81 -8.96 -15.62
N LEU A 206 -9.74 -8.19 -14.52
CA LEU A 206 -8.47 -7.96 -13.84
C LEU A 206 -7.96 -9.31 -13.29
N PRO A 207 -6.81 -9.81 -13.77
CA PRO A 207 -6.16 -10.96 -13.16
C PRO A 207 -5.43 -10.51 -11.88
N PRO A 208 -4.99 -11.46 -11.03
CA PRO A 208 -4.13 -11.13 -9.90
C PRO A 208 -2.72 -10.79 -10.39
N PHE A 209 -2.31 -9.52 -10.37
CA PHE A 209 -0.93 -9.15 -10.79
C PHE A 209 0.14 -9.50 -9.75
N VAL A 210 -0.28 -9.83 -8.54
CA VAL A 210 0.60 -10.28 -7.47
C VAL A 210 0.06 -11.55 -6.84
N VAL A 211 0.97 -12.43 -6.42
CA VAL A 211 0.63 -13.66 -5.73
C VAL A 211 1.44 -13.72 -4.44
N ASN A 212 0.75 -13.84 -3.30
CA ASN A 212 1.41 -14.06 -2.03
C ASN A 212 1.90 -15.51 -1.98
N TRP A 213 3.22 -15.71 -1.88
CA TRP A 213 3.83 -17.03 -1.82
C TRP A 213 4.08 -17.52 -0.39
N GLY A 214 3.93 -16.63 0.58
CA GLY A 214 4.12 -16.95 1.98
C GLY A 214 4.59 -15.74 2.76
N GLY A 215 4.42 -15.84 4.07
CA GLY A 215 4.89 -14.83 5.00
C GLY A 215 4.67 -15.27 6.43
N GLU A 216 5.25 -14.51 7.35
CA GLU A 216 5.23 -14.83 8.77
C GLU A 216 4.99 -13.59 9.62
N TYR A 217 4.26 -13.78 10.72
CA TYR A 217 4.11 -12.78 11.77
C TYR A 217 5.21 -12.94 12.80
N CYS A 218 6.13 -11.97 12.79
CA CYS A 218 7.24 -11.90 13.71
C CYS A 218 7.02 -10.83 14.78
N PHE A 219 7.64 -11.04 15.92
CA PHE A 219 7.80 -10.02 16.95
C PHE A 219 9.21 -9.44 16.87
N MET A 220 9.33 -8.12 16.90
CA MET A 220 10.61 -7.41 16.96
C MET A 220 10.79 -6.85 18.37
N PRO A 221 11.43 -7.61 19.28
CA PRO A 221 11.68 -7.18 20.65
C PRO A 221 12.62 -5.97 20.68
N GLY A 222 12.48 -5.13 21.70
CA GLY A 222 13.45 -4.09 22.00
C GLY A 222 14.82 -4.66 22.37
N LEU A 223 15.88 -3.84 22.28
CA LEU A 223 17.25 -4.27 22.59
C LEU A 223 17.39 -4.79 24.03
N SER A 224 16.67 -4.19 24.99
CA SER A 224 16.66 -4.65 26.38
C SER A 224 16.06 -6.06 26.52
N ALA A 225 14.95 -6.33 25.83
CA ALA A 225 14.32 -7.65 25.81
C ALA A 225 15.22 -8.69 25.12
N LEU A 226 15.92 -8.32 24.04
CA LEU A 226 16.89 -9.21 23.40
C LEU A 226 18.05 -9.58 24.34
N ARG A 227 18.59 -8.61 25.09
CA ARG A 227 19.64 -8.86 26.09
C ARG A 227 19.14 -9.79 27.18
N TRP A 228 17.94 -9.53 27.71
CA TRP A 228 17.33 -10.38 28.71
C TRP A 228 17.14 -11.82 28.22
N ILE A 229 16.65 -12.02 26.99
CA ILE A 229 16.52 -13.36 26.39
C ILE A 229 17.88 -14.04 26.24
N ALA A 230 18.92 -13.30 25.84
CA ALA A 230 20.26 -13.84 25.63
C ALA A 230 20.95 -14.29 26.93
N ASP A 231 20.60 -13.66 28.06
CA ASP A 231 21.15 -13.97 29.39
C ASP A 231 20.37 -15.08 30.12
N LEU A 232 19.33 -15.66 29.51
CA LEU A 232 18.64 -16.83 30.06
C LEU A 232 19.54 -18.07 29.91
N ASP A 233 20.04 -18.61 31.02
CA ASP A 233 20.68 -19.93 31.05
C ASP A 233 19.67 -21.00 30.61
N THR A 234 19.98 -21.70 29.51
CA THR A 234 19.21 -22.83 28.96
C THR A 234 19.84 -24.17 29.26
#